data_AF-A0A521HFD0-F1
#
_entry.id   AF-A0A521HFD0-F1
#
_cell.length_a   1.000
_cell.length_b   1.000
_cell.length_c   1.000
_cell.angle_alpha   90.00
_cell.angle_beta   90.00
_cell.angle_gamma   90.00
#
_symmetry.space_group_name_H-M   'P 1'
#
loop_
_entity.id
_entity.type
_entity.pdbx_description
1 polymer ?
#
loop_
_entity_poly.entity_id
_entity_poly.type
_entity_poly.pdbx_seq_one_letter_code
_entity_poly.pdbx_strand_id
1 'polypeptide(L)'
;AMGDPSPQHYGQRYVAGWETRNLRMAANIRAAFRDRPGARVLVIVGNSHKPWLDHLLGLMQGIDLVDAQKILAATAQAAGAKAGSTP
;
A
#
# COMPACT_ATOMS: atom_id res chain seq x y z
N ALA A 1 -14.16 13.14 13.66
CA ALA A 1 -14.49 11.74 14.01
C ALA A 1 -14.15 11.41 15.45
N MET A 2 -12.88 11.53 15.90
CA MET A 2 -12.53 11.23 17.31
C MET A 2 -13.10 12.22 18.34
N GLY A 3 -13.38 13.47 17.94
CA GLY A 3 -14.05 14.46 18.80
C GLY A 3 -15.58 14.49 18.64
N ASP A 4 -16.21 13.42 18.16
CA ASP A 4 -17.68 13.35 18.04
C ASP A 4 -18.32 13.28 19.44
N PRO A 5 -19.16 14.27 19.84
CA PRO A 5 -19.79 14.30 21.15
C PRO A 5 -21.05 13.44 21.24
N SER A 6 -21.47 12.77 20.15
CA SER A 6 -22.70 11.98 20.15
C SER A 6 -22.64 10.86 21.20
N PRO A 7 -23.70 10.64 22.01
CA PRO A 7 -23.77 9.52 22.95
C PRO A 7 -23.62 8.14 22.29
N GLN A 8 -23.88 8.05 20.99
CA GLN A 8 -23.78 6.82 20.19
C GLN A 8 -22.37 6.57 19.65
N HIS A 9 -21.45 7.54 19.80
CA HIS A 9 -20.06 7.47 19.37
C HIS A 9 -19.87 7.09 17.91
N TYR A 10 -20.68 7.65 17.01
CA TYR A 10 -20.64 7.31 15.57
C TYR A 10 -19.26 7.56 14.95
N GLY A 11 -18.62 8.67 15.30
CA GLY A 11 -17.29 9.00 14.82
C GLY A 11 -16.22 7.99 15.22
N GLN A 12 -16.26 7.48 16.46
CA GLN A 12 -15.33 6.44 16.92
C GLN A 12 -15.60 5.10 16.22
N ARG A 13 -16.87 4.70 16.09
CA ARG A 13 -17.25 3.46 15.38
C ARG A 13 -16.84 3.50 13.92
N TYR A 14 -16.97 4.64 13.26
CA TYR A 14 -16.48 4.85 11.90
C TYR A 14 -14.95 4.65 11.82
N VAL A 15 -14.19 5.29 12.71
CA VAL A 15 -12.72 5.16 12.74
C VAL A 15 -12.30 3.71 12.99
N ALA A 16 -12.92 3.02 13.94
CA ALA A 16 -12.62 1.61 14.21
C ALA A 16 -12.88 0.71 12.98
N GLY A 17 -13.98 0.96 12.25
CA GLY A 17 -14.28 0.25 10.99
C GLY A 17 -13.25 0.57 9.89
N TRP A 18 -12.83 1.83 9.80
CA TRP A 18 -11.81 2.28 8.87
C TRP A 18 -10.42 1.68 9.18
N GLU A 19 -10.02 1.61 10.45
CA GLU A 19 -8.79 0.94 10.91
C GLU A 19 -8.83 -0.56 10.59
N THR A 20 -9.95 -1.22 10.90
CA THR A 20 -10.18 -2.63 10.57
C THR A 20 -10.02 -2.89 9.07
N ARG A 21 -10.47 -1.96 8.21
CA ARG A 21 -10.28 -2.05 6.76
C ARG A 21 -8.80 -2.02 6.38
N ASN A 22 -7.98 -1.16 6.99
CA ASN A 22 -6.54 -1.12 6.72
C ASN A 22 -5.84 -2.44 7.10
N LEU A 23 -6.20 -3.02 8.25
CA LEU A 23 -5.68 -4.33 8.68
C LEU A 23 -6.03 -5.43 7.69
N ARG A 24 -7.29 -5.48 7.22
CA ARG A 24 -7.74 -6.46 6.21
C ARG A 24 -7.00 -6.29 4.88
N MET A 25 -6.78 -5.05 4.43
CA MET A 25 -6.01 -4.79 3.22
C MET A 25 -4.57 -5.31 3.36
N ALA A 26 -3.89 -5.02 4.46
CA ALA A 26 -2.52 -5.49 4.71
C ALA A 26 -2.45 -7.03 4.73
N ALA A 27 -3.40 -7.69 5.40
CA ALA A 27 -3.49 -9.14 5.44
C ALA A 27 -3.69 -9.75 4.05
N ASN A 28 -4.59 -9.20 3.23
CA ASN A 28 -4.86 -9.67 1.87
C ASN A 28 -3.66 -9.47 0.95
N ILE A 29 -2.97 -8.33 1.06
CA ILE A 29 -1.75 -8.06 0.30
C ILE A 29 -0.67 -9.09 0.64
N ARG A 30 -0.37 -9.31 1.94
CA ARG A 30 0.60 -10.34 2.36
C ARG A 30 0.21 -11.73 1.86
N ALA A 31 -1.08 -12.08 1.91
CA ALA A 31 -1.57 -13.37 1.44
C ALA A 31 -1.35 -13.58 -0.06
N ALA A 32 -1.39 -12.52 -0.88
CA ALA A 32 -1.28 -12.61 -2.33
C ALA A 32 0.08 -13.09 -2.84
N PHE A 33 1.15 -12.95 -2.04
CA PHE A 33 2.51 -13.32 -2.43
C PHE A 33 3.28 -14.14 -1.39
N ARG A 34 2.62 -14.63 -0.33
CA ARG A 34 3.27 -15.35 0.78
C ARG A 34 4.07 -16.59 0.36
N ASP A 35 3.70 -17.20 -0.77
CA ASP A 35 4.27 -18.40 -1.36
C ASP A 35 5.28 -18.10 -2.49
N ARG A 36 5.59 -16.82 -2.73
CA ARG A 36 6.49 -16.36 -3.79
C ARG A 36 7.61 -15.48 -3.23
N PRO A 37 8.66 -16.08 -2.63
CA PRO A 37 9.84 -15.34 -2.19
C PRO A 37 10.43 -14.49 -3.33
N GLY A 38 10.80 -13.25 -3.04
CA GLY A 38 11.34 -12.32 -4.04
C GLY A 38 10.31 -11.70 -4.99
N ALA A 39 9.01 -11.95 -4.79
CA ALA A 39 7.96 -11.32 -5.58
C ALA A 39 8.01 -9.78 -5.49
N ARG A 40 7.82 -9.12 -6.63
CA ARG A 40 7.66 -7.66 -6.71
C ARG A 40 6.18 -7.34 -6.86
N VAL A 41 5.62 -6.61 -5.92
CA VAL A 41 4.18 -6.34 -5.86
C VAL A 41 3.94 -4.84 -5.97
N LEU A 42 3.10 -4.43 -6.94
CA LEU A 42 2.57 -3.07 -7.03
C LEU A 42 1.20 -3.04 -6.36
N VAL A 43 1.05 -2.16 -5.37
CA VAL A 43 -0.23 -1.94 -4.69
C VAL A 43 -0.76 -0.55 -5.05
N ILE A 44 -1.95 -0.51 -5.63
CA ILE A 44 -2.69 0.74 -5.89
C ILE A 44 -3.76 0.87 -4.80
N VAL A 45 -3.74 1.99 -4.09
CA VAL A 45 -4.62 2.23 -2.95
C VAL A 45 -5.03 3.70 -2.88
N GLY A 46 -6.17 3.98 -2.25
CA GLY A 46 -6.61 5.35 -2.00
C GLY A 46 -5.67 6.10 -1.06
N ASN A 47 -5.47 7.40 -1.31
CA ASN A 47 -4.51 8.25 -0.59
C ASN A 47 -4.70 8.24 0.93
N SER A 48 -5.95 8.24 1.40
CA SER A 48 -6.27 8.22 2.83
C SER A 48 -5.76 6.97 3.56
N HIS A 49 -5.55 5.86 2.85
CA HIS A 49 -5.08 4.60 3.43
C HIS A 49 -3.56 4.41 3.32
N LYS A 50 -2.90 5.08 2.38
CA LYS A 50 -1.49 4.82 2.06
C LYS A 50 -0.56 4.93 3.27
N PRO A 51 -0.58 6.00 4.09
CA PRO A 51 0.34 6.11 5.22
C PRO A 51 0.20 4.96 6.22
N TRP A 52 -1.03 4.50 6.45
CA TRP A 52 -1.33 3.41 7.38
C TRP A 52 -0.96 2.05 6.81
N LEU A 53 -1.22 1.85 5.52
CA LEU A 53 -0.83 0.63 4.84
C LEU A 53 0.70 0.49 4.77
N ASP A 54 1.42 1.58 4.49
CA ASP A 54 2.88 1.60 4.53
C ASP A 54 3.40 1.24 5.92
N HIS A 55 2.82 1.81 6.98
CA HIS A 55 3.21 1.46 8.35
C HIS A 55 2.96 -0.02 8.68
N LEU A 56 1.75 -0.52 8.42
CA LEU A 56 1.38 -1.91 8.71
C LEU A 56 2.21 -2.92 7.94
N LEU A 57 2.49 -2.67 6.65
CA LEU A 57 3.36 -3.53 5.85
C LEU A 57 4.82 -3.44 6.28
N GLY A 58 5.29 -2.26 6.69
CA GLY A 58 6.65 -2.05 7.19
C GLY A 58 6.97 -2.77 8.50
N LEU A 59 5.95 -3.16 9.27
CA LEU A 59 6.11 -4.01 10.46
C LEU A 59 6.30 -5.50 10.11
N MET A 60 6.01 -5.91 8.87
CA MET A 60 6.05 -7.32 8.48
C MET A 60 7.44 -7.78 8.07
N GLN A 61 7.84 -8.96 8.55
CA GLN A 61 9.12 -9.56 8.19
C GLN A 61 9.19 -9.93 6.70
N GLY A 62 10.32 -9.62 6.07
CA GLY A 62 10.60 -9.92 4.66
C GLY A 62 9.82 -9.07 3.67
N ILE A 63 9.32 -7.90 4.07
CA ILE A 63 8.72 -6.90 3.18
C ILE A 63 9.60 -5.66 3.14
N ASP A 64 10.07 -5.32 1.95
CA ASP A 64 10.75 -4.05 1.67
C ASP A 64 9.81 -3.11 0.92
N LEU A 65 9.44 -2.00 1.56
CA LEU A 65 8.66 -0.94 0.92
C LEU A 65 9.58 -0.01 0.13
N VAL A 66 9.27 0.19 -1.14
CA VAL A 66 10.04 1.04 -2.05
C VAL A 66 9.16 2.14 -2.64
N ASP A 67 9.80 3.25 -3.04
CA ASP A 67 9.13 4.36 -3.71
C ASP A 67 8.69 3.94 -5.13
N ALA A 68 7.39 3.63 -5.26
CA ALA A 68 6.82 3.18 -6.51
C ALA A 68 6.99 4.20 -7.65
N GLN A 69 6.94 5.51 -7.37
CA GLN A 69 7.07 6.52 -8.42
C GLN A 69 8.48 6.53 -8.98
N LYS A 70 9.50 6.44 -8.12
CA LYS A 70 10.90 6.32 -8.56
C LYS A 70 11.12 5.06 -9.40
N ILE A 71 10.60 3.92 -8.96
CA ILE A 71 10.76 2.64 -9.66
C ILE A 71 10.06 2.66 -11.03
N LEU A 72 8.84 3.17 -11.11
CA LEU A 72 8.08 3.24 -12.35
C LEU A 72 8.69 4.25 -13.33
N ALA A 73 9.15 5.41 -12.84
CA ALA A 73 9.84 6.40 -13.66
C ALA A 73 11.15 5.84 -14.25
N ALA A 74 11.96 5.14 -13.46
CA ALA A 74 13.20 4.51 -13.94
C ALA A 74 12.91 3.43 -15.00
N THR A 75 11.85 2.65 -14.79
CA THR A 75 11.43 1.60 -15.73
C THR A 75 10.98 2.20 -17.07
N ALA A 76 10.19 3.29 -17.04
CA ALA A 76 9.77 3.99 -18.24
C ALA A 76 10.95 4.59 -19.02
N GLN A 77 11.93 5.20 -18.33
CA GLN A 77 13.15 5.73 -18.95
C GLN A 77 13.97 4.63 -19.62
N ALA A 78 14.15 3.49 -18.94
CA ALA A 78 14.87 2.35 -19.50
C ALA A 78 14.16 1.75 -20.72
N ALA A 79 12.81 1.72 -20.72
CA ALA A 79 12.03 1.27 -21.87
C ALA A 79 12.15 2.23 -23.07
N GLY A 80 12.13 3.54 -22.85
CA GLY A 80 12.34 4.55 -23.88
C GLY A 80 13.74 4.49 -24.50
N ALA A 81 14.77 4.28 -23.68
CA ALA A 81 16.15 4.11 -24.16
C ALA A 81 16.31 2.88 -25.07
N LYS A 82 15.61 1.77 -24.78
CA LYS A 82 15.60 0.57 -25.65
C LYS A 82 14.84 0.77 -26.95
N ALA A 83 13.78 1.59 -26.94
CA ALA A 83 12.99 1.86 -28.15
C ALA A 83 13.76 2.75 -29.17
N GLY A 84 14.56 3.69 -28.68
CA GLY A 84 15.40 4.58 -29.51
C GLY A 84 16.70 3.97 -30.03
N SER A 85 17.02 2.73 -29.65
CA SER A 85 18.26 2.03 -30.05
C SER A 85 18.07 1.01 -31.17
N THR A 86 16.91 0.99 -31.84
CA THR A 86 16.69 0.14 -33.01
C THR A 86 17.15 0.92 -34.26
N PRO A 87 18.13 0.41 -35.04
CA PRO A 87 18.60 1.07 -36.26
C PRO A 87 17.54 1.11 -37.37
#